data_AF-A0A8H3HL29-F1
#
_entry.id   AF-A0A8H3HL29-F1
#
_cell.length_a   1.000
_cell.length_b   1.000
_cell.length_c   1.000
_cell.angle_alpha   90.00
_cell.angle_beta   90.00
_cell.angle_gamma   90.00
#
_symmetry.space_group_name_H-M   'P 1'
#
loop_
_entity.id
_entity.type
_entity.pdbx_description
1 polymer ?
#
loop_
_entity_poly.entity_id
_entity_poly.type
_entity_poly.pdbx_seq_one_letter_code
_entity_poly.pdbx_strand_id
1 'polypeptide(L)'
;MFGLGLWGNIWHDEVLLNLRKNRSGDKGEKPRYSIPYGGLYSLVSFPNYLCEWFEWAGFALASGSIITPLQQRLTLGQYAGVYVTPTLLFTLVEIALMLPRAFRGHEWYHEKFSDYPKERKAVIPFML
;
A
#
# COMPACT_ATOMS: atom_id res chain seq x y z
N MET A 1 9.65 12.07 -0.90
CA MET A 1 9.20 10.66 -0.90
C MET A 1 8.10 10.46 0.12
N PHE A 2 8.39 10.57 1.43
CA PHE A 2 7.39 10.42 2.50
C PHE A 2 6.09 11.21 2.26
N GLY A 3 6.16 12.55 2.14
CA GLY A 3 4.95 13.37 1.98
C GLY A 3 4.15 13.10 0.70
N LEU A 4 4.80 12.69 -0.39
CA LEU A 4 4.10 12.30 -1.63
C LEU A 4 3.42 10.93 -1.48
N GLY A 5 4.08 10.00 -0.79
CA GLY A 5 3.50 8.69 -0.45
C GLY A 5 2.28 8.85 0.45
N LEU A 6 2.40 9.63 1.53
CA LEU A 6 1.30 9.91 2.46
C LEU A 6 0.10 10.57 1.76
N TRP A 7 0.36 11.61 0.96
CA TRP A 7 -0.72 12.26 0.21
C TRP A 7 -1.39 11.28 -0.76
N GLY A 8 -0.60 10.48 -1.48
CA GLY A 8 -1.12 9.46 -2.38
C GLY A 8 -1.96 8.41 -1.63
N ASN A 9 -1.51 7.94 -0.46
CA ASN A 9 -2.22 6.97 0.35
C ASN A 9 -3.60 7.52 0.77
N ILE A 10 -3.62 8.70 1.39
CA ILE A 10 -4.85 9.38 1.84
C ILE A 10 -5.83 9.56 0.69
N TRP A 11 -5.34 10.01 -0.47
CA TRP A 11 -6.21 10.25 -1.63
C TRP A 11 -6.86 8.96 -2.14
N HIS A 12 -6.10 7.86 -2.25
CA HIS A 12 -6.66 6.59 -2.70
C HIS A 12 -7.63 5.97 -1.67
N ASP A 13 -7.34 6.10 -0.38
CA ASP A 13 -8.28 5.69 0.68
C ASP A 13 -9.56 6.53 0.67
N GLU A 14 -9.46 7.83 0.40
CA GLU A 14 -10.62 8.71 0.25
C GLU A 14 -11.51 8.30 -0.94
N VAL A 15 -10.93 7.85 -2.06
CA VAL A 15 -11.70 7.26 -3.17
C VAL A 15 -12.50 6.04 -2.69
N LEU A 16 -11.91 5.12 -1.92
CA LEU A 16 -12.63 3.96 -1.38
C LEU A 16 -13.73 4.35 -0.39
N LEU A 17 -13.49 5.34 0.45
CA LEU A 17 -14.47 5.85 1.41
C LEU A 17 -15.66 6.51 0.70
N ASN A 18 -15.39 7.30 -0.34
CA ASN A 18 -16.43 7.94 -1.14
C ASN A 18 -17.30 6.92 -1.88
N LEU A 19 -16.75 5.80 -2.35
CA LEU A 19 -17.52 4.70 -2.93
C LEU A 19 -18.49 4.09 -1.91
N ARG A 20 -18.11 3.99 -0.64
CA ARG A 20 -18.98 3.51 0.44
C ARG A 20 -20.05 4.55 0.80
N LYS A 21 -19.66 5.83 0.92
CA LYS A 21 -20.56 6.92 1.32
C LYS A 21 -21.65 7.21 0.29
N ASN A 22 -21.29 7.30 -0.99
CA ASN A 22 -22.24 7.55 -2.08
C ASN A 22 -23.29 6.44 -2.20
N ARG A 23 -22.97 5.25 -1.69
CA ARG A 23 -23.87 4.11 -1.65
C ARG A 23 -24.81 4.10 -0.44
N SER A 24 -24.41 4.64 0.71
CA SER A 24 -25.27 4.69 1.90
C SER A 24 -26.57 5.47 1.69
N GLY A 25 -26.65 6.33 0.66
CA GLY A 25 -27.87 7.01 0.23
C GLY A 25 -28.78 6.19 -0.69
N ASP A 26 -28.29 5.09 -1.27
CA ASP A 26 -28.96 4.26 -2.27
C ASP A 26 -29.49 2.98 -1.58
N LYS A 27 -30.73 3.04 -1.06
CA LYS A 27 -31.41 1.92 -0.34
C LYS A 27 -31.85 0.78 -1.28
N GLY A 28 -30.94 0.33 -2.16
CA GLY A 28 -31.18 -0.70 -3.15
C GLY A 28 -30.15 -1.83 -3.09
N GLU A 29 -30.62 -3.03 -3.41
CA GLU A 29 -30.05 -4.40 -3.44
C GLU A 29 -28.72 -4.60 -4.19
N LYS A 30 -27.84 -3.61 -4.29
CA LYS A 30 -26.55 -3.72 -5.00
C LYS A 30 -25.58 -4.63 -4.22
N PRO A 31 -24.55 -5.24 -4.86
CA PRO A 31 -23.56 -6.12 -4.21
C PRO A 31 -22.59 -5.34 -3.31
N ARG A 32 -22.29 -5.78 -2.07
CA ARG A 32 -21.54 -5.06 -0.99
C ARG A 32 -20.24 -4.33 -1.38
N TYR A 33 -19.63 -4.66 -2.52
CA TYR A 33 -18.37 -4.09 -3.00
C TYR A 33 -18.56 -3.50 -4.41
N SER A 34 -17.72 -2.53 -4.76
CA SER A 34 -17.70 -1.90 -6.10
C SER A 34 -16.26 -1.77 -6.59
N ILE A 35 -16.08 -1.75 -7.90
CA ILE A 35 -14.76 -1.56 -8.51
C ILE A 35 -14.36 -0.08 -8.39
N PRO A 36 -13.22 0.24 -7.77
CA PRO A 36 -12.71 1.60 -7.75
C PRO A 36 -12.12 2.00 -9.10
N TYR A 37 -12.34 3.26 -9.47
CA TYR A 37 -11.83 3.90 -10.67
C TYR A 37 -11.26 5.29 -10.33
N GLY A 38 -10.32 5.76 -11.14
CA GLY A 38 -9.64 7.05 -10.96
C GLY A 38 -8.22 6.90 -10.42
N GLY A 39 -7.32 7.79 -10.84
CA GLY A 39 -5.92 7.76 -10.40
C GLY A 39 -5.20 6.46 -10.72
N LEU A 40 -4.41 5.98 -9.76
CA LEU A 40 -3.66 4.72 -9.89
C LEU A 40 -4.58 3.49 -9.87
N TYR A 41 -5.85 3.60 -9.48
CA TYR A 41 -6.80 2.49 -9.62
C TYR A 41 -7.00 2.05 -11.07
N SER A 42 -6.67 2.90 -12.05
CA SER A 42 -6.66 2.48 -13.46
C SER A 42 -5.59 1.43 -13.76
N LEU A 43 -4.48 1.44 -13.02
CA LEU A 43 -3.30 0.59 -13.25
C LEU A 43 -3.20 -0.57 -12.26
N VAL A 44 -3.53 -0.32 -10.99
CA VAL A 44 -3.35 -1.28 -9.89
C VAL A 44 -4.59 -1.36 -9.00
N SER A 45 -4.73 -2.47 -8.30
CA SER A 45 -5.90 -2.77 -7.46
C SER A 45 -5.79 -2.14 -6.08
N PHE A 46 -4.57 -2.08 -5.55
CA PHE A 46 -4.23 -1.53 -4.24
C PHE A 46 -3.18 -0.42 -4.37
N PRO A 47 -3.54 0.73 -4.98
CA PRO A 47 -2.63 1.87 -5.11
C PRO A 47 -2.27 2.51 -3.77
N ASN A 48 -3.16 2.42 -2.78
CA ASN A 48 -2.88 2.85 -1.42
C ASN A 48 -1.68 2.10 -0.82
N TYR A 49 -1.57 0.78 -1.04
CA TYR A 49 -0.40 0.00 -0.56
C TYR A 49 0.88 0.41 -1.26
N LEU A 50 0.83 0.69 -2.57
CA LEU A 50 2.00 1.22 -3.29
C LEU A 50 2.45 2.57 -2.72
N CYS A 51 1.50 3.46 -2.42
CA CYS A 51 1.78 4.75 -1.81
C CYS A 51 2.33 4.62 -0.38
N GLU A 52 1.81 3.68 0.41
CA GLU A 52 2.31 3.36 1.75
C GLU A 52 3.75 2.84 1.70
N TRP A 53 4.08 1.94 0.78
CA TRP A 53 5.46 1.47 0.59
C TRP A 53 6.41 2.61 0.22
N PHE A 54 5.96 3.55 -0.63
CA PHE A 54 6.76 4.71 -1.02
C PHE A 54 6.92 5.72 0.12
N GLU A 55 5.89 5.85 0.96
CA GLU A 55 5.91 6.64 2.18
C GLU A 55 6.98 6.12 3.13
N TRP A 56 6.88 4.85 3.53
CA TRP A 56 7.77 4.26 4.53
C TRP A 56 9.19 4.03 4.01
N ALA A 57 9.37 3.75 2.72
CA ALA A 57 10.70 3.78 2.10
C ALA A 57 11.32 5.19 2.20
N GLY A 58 10.52 6.24 1.99
CA GLY A 58 10.94 7.62 2.18
C GLY A 58 11.31 7.93 3.64
N PHE A 59 10.56 7.41 4.61
CA PHE A 59 10.88 7.56 6.03
C PHE A 59 12.16 6.81 6.43
N ALA A 60 12.34 5.59 5.94
CA ALA A 60 13.55 4.82 6.14
C ALA A 60 14.77 5.56 5.57
N LEU A 61 14.66 6.18 4.39
CA LEU A 61 15.73 7.01 3.86
C LEU A 61 16.00 8.28 4.70
N ALA A 62 14.94 9.00 5.07
CA ALA A 62 15.06 10.26 5.83
C ALA A 62 15.62 10.07 7.24
N SER A 63 15.34 8.93 7.87
CA SER A 63 15.84 8.59 9.22
C SER A 63 17.34 8.29 9.29
N GLY A 64 18.07 8.34 8.17
CA GLY A 64 19.51 8.02 8.13
C GLY A 64 19.81 6.52 8.24
N SER A 65 18.77 5.69 8.18
CA SER A 65 18.77 4.26 8.45
C SER A 65 19.60 3.40 7.50
N ILE A 66 20.09 3.99 6.41
CA ILE A 66 20.95 3.34 5.41
C ILE A 66 22.40 3.89 5.47
N ILE A 67 22.67 5.01 6.15
CA ILE A 67 23.87 5.81 5.88
C ILE A 67 24.75 6.07 7.12
N THR A 68 24.26 5.93 8.35
CA THR A 68 25.01 6.42 9.52
C THR A 68 25.69 5.33 10.39
N PRO A 69 27.04 5.29 10.48
CA PRO A 69 27.76 4.47 11.47
C PRO A 69 27.39 4.80 12.93
N LEU A 70 26.94 6.04 13.17
CA LEU A 70 26.44 6.48 14.47
C LEU A 70 25.16 5.75 14.87
N GLN A 71 24.29 5.45 13.91
CA GLN A 71 23.05 4.73 14.16
C GLN A 71 23.32 3.28 14.55
N GLN A 72 24.29 2.63 13.89
CA GLN A 72 24.73 1.26 14.25
C GLN A 72 25.18 1.18 15.71
N ARG A 73 25.84 2.21 16.23
CA ARG A 73 26.28 2.29 17.64
C ARG A 73 25.16 2.59 18.65
N LEU A 74 24.08 3.24 18.21
CA LEU A 74 22.95 3.64 19.05
C LEU A 74 21.78 2.65 19.01
N THR A 75 21.69 1.82 17.97
CA THR A 75 20.72 0.73 17.93
C THR A 75 21.18 -0.43 18.83
N LEU A 76 20.27 -0.91 19.69
CA LEU A 76 20.38 -2.19 20.41
C LEU A 76 20.76 -3.37 19.50
N GLY A 77 20.58 -3.22 18.18
CA GLY A 77 21.02 -4.15 17.14
C GLY A 77 22.50 -4.53 17.18
N GLN A 78 23.40 -3.66 17.66
CA GLN A 78 24.82 -4.05 17.86
C GLN A 78 24.98 -5.15 18.93
N TYR A 79 24.08 -5.19 19.92
CA TYR A 79 24.08 -6.19 21.00
C TYR A 79 23.12 -7.36 20.73
N ALA A 80 22.05 -7.13 19.95
CA ALA A 80 21.02 -8.12 19.61
C ALA A 80 21.21 -8.79 18.23
N GLY A 81 22.25 -8.45 17.47
CA GLY A 81 22.53 -9.02 16.15
C GLY A 81 21.60 -8.54 15.03
N VAL A 82 20.85 -7.45 15.23
CA VAL A 82 19.92 -6.90 14.24
C VAL A 82 20.58 -5.72 13.52
N TYR A 83 21.18 -6.00 12.36
CA TYR A 83 21.84 -5.00 11.53
C TYR A 83 20.87 -4.12 10.72
N VAL A 84 19.57 -4.47 10.75
CA VAL A 84 18.50 -3.74 10.07
C VAL A 84 17.91 -2.72 11.02
N THR A 85 17.93 -1.46 10.62
CA THR A 85 17.34 -0.36 11.40
C THR A 85 15.82 -0.53 11.54
N PRO A 86 15.21 -0.11 12.68
CA PRO A 86 13.78 -0.32 12.93
C PRO A 86 12.87 0.15 11.79
N THR A 87 13.21 1.28 11.15
CA THR A 87 12.41 1.83 10.05
C THR A 87 12.51 0.98 8.79
N LEU A 88 13.70 0.43 8.47
CA LEU A 88 13.87 -0.47 7.33
C LEU A 88 13.18 -1.81 7.59
N LEU A 89 13.31 -2.34 8.82
CA LEU A 89 12.62 -3.56 9.22
C LEU A 89 11.11 -3.38 9.11
N PHE A 90 10.58 -2.25 9.59
CA PHE A 90 9.17 -1.91 9.46
C PHE A 90 8.72 -1.94 8.00
N THR A 91 9.40 -1.22 7.10
CA THR A 91 9.07 -1.20 5.67
C THR A 91 9.12 -2.60 5.03
N LEU A 92 10.11 -3.42 5.38
CA LEU A 92 10.23 -4.78 4.85
C LEU A 92 9.09 -5.68 5.34
N VAL A 93 8.77 -5.63 6.63
CA VAL A 93 7.67 -6.39 7.23
C VAL A 93 6.33 -5.96 6.64
N GLU A 94 6.13 -4.66 6.47
CA GLU A 94 4.93 -4.09 5.87
C GLU A 94 4.72 -4.60 4.44
N ILE A 95 5.74 -4.52 3.57
CA ILE A 95 5.69 -5.08 2.21
C ILE A 95 5.38 -6.58 2.26
N ALA A 96 6.07 -7.33 3.10
CA ALA A 96 5.89 -8.78 3.23
C ALA A 96 4.47 -9.18 3.66
N LEU A 97 3.81 -8.37 4.51
CA LEU A 97 2.45 -8.62 4.98
C LEU A 97 1.38 -8.13 3.99
N MET A 98 1.61 -6.99 3.33
CA MET A 98 0.64 -6.40 2.40
C MET A 98 0.61 -7.10 1.05
N LEU A 99 1.76 -7.53 0.52
CA LEU A 99 1.87 -8.16 -0.78
C LEU A 99 0.94 -9.39 -0.94
N PRO A 100 0.94 -10.41 -0.06
CA PRO A 100 0.04 -11.55 -0.19
C PRO A 100 -1.44 -11.17 0.03
N ARG A 101 -1.71 -10.10 0.77
CA ARG A 101 -3.07 -9.56 0.92
C ARG A 101 -3.55 -8.92 -0.38
N ALA A 102 -2.69 -8.16 -1.06
CA ALA A 102 -3.02 -7.53 -2.32
C ALA A 102 -3.27 -8.54 -3.43
N PHE A 103 -2.47 -9.61 -3.52
CA PHE A 103 -2.70 -10.69 -4.48
C PHE A 103 -4.05 -11.37 -4.30
N ARG A 104 -4.33 -11.85 -3.07
CA ARG A 104 -5.63 -12.47 -2.77
C ARG A 104 -6.79 -11.52 -2.99
N GLY A 105 -6.61 -10.23 -2.68
CA GLY A 105 -7.61 -9.21 -2.96
C GLY A 105 -7.83 -8.98 -4.46
N HIS A 106 -6.76 -9.01 -5.26
CA HIS A 106 -6.82 -8.86 -6.71
C HIS A 106 -7.51 -10.06 -7.37
N GLU A 107 -7.17 -11.28 -6.97
CA GLU A 107 -7.86 -12.51 -7.39
C GLU A 107 -9.34 -12.45 -7.03
N TRP A 108 -9.65 -12.05 -5.80
CA TRP A 108 -11.04 -11.88 -5.35
C TRP A 108 -11.81 -10.87 -6.22
N TYR A 109 -11.18 -9.79 -6.69
CA TYR A 109 -11.84 -8.85 -7.62
C TYR A 109 -12.16 -9.51 -8.98
N HIS A 110 -11.25 -10.30 -9.55
CA HIS A 110 -11.50 -11.05 -10.79
C HIS A 110 -12.60 -12.10 -10.65
N GLU A 111 -12.65 -12.79 -9.50
CA GLU A 111 -13.71 -13.77 -9.22
C GLU A 111 -15.06 -13.11 -8.98
N LYS A 112 -15.07 -11.95 -8.31
CA LYS A 112 -16.31 -11.30 -7.89
C LYS A 112 -16.98 -10.49 -8.99
N PHE A 113 -16.19 -9.85 -9.84
CA PHE A 113 -16.67 -8.90 -10.83
C PHE A 113 -16.29 -9.36 -12.25
N SER A 114 -17.31 -9.70 -13.05
CA SER A 114 -17.11 -10.10 -14.45
C SER A 114 -16.61 -8.96 -15.33
N ASP A 115 -16.84 -7.70 -14.92
CA ASP A 115 -16.44 -6.47 -15.60
C ASP A 115 -15.10 -5.90 -15.09
N TYR A 116 -14.36 -6.64 -14.27
CA TYR A 116 -13.08 -6.18 -13.74
C TYR A 116 -12.00 -6.03 -14.84
N PRO A 117 -11.22 -4.92 -14.87
CA PRO A 117 -10.18 -4.74 -15.87
C PRO A 117 -9.07 -5.80 -15.79
N LYS A 118 -8.89 -6.58 -16.86
CA LYS A 118 -7.90 -7.67 -16.94
C LYS A 118 -6.45 -7.20 -16.95
N GLU A 119 -6.21 -5.97 -17.40
CA GLU A 119 -4.86 -5.39 -17.49
C GLU A 119 -4.37 -4.83 -16.15
N ARG A 120 -5.29 -4.60 -15.21
CA ARG A 120 -4.98 -4.06 -13.88
C ARG A 120 -4.11 -5.05 -13.11
N LYS A 121 -3.12 -4.53 -12.40
CA LYS A 121 -2.19 -5.29 -11.58
C LYS A 121 -2.56 -5.23 -10.09
N ALA A 122 -1.91 -5.99 -9.23
CA ALA A 122 -2.23 -6.02 -7.80
C ALA A 122 -1.76 -4.73 -7.10
N VAL A 123 -0.48 -4.38 -7.19
CA VAL A 123 0.15 -3.25 -6.44
C VAL A 123 1.16 -2.45 -7.25
N ILE A 124 2.05 -3.09 -8.02
CA ILE A 124 3.11 -2.42 -8.78
C ILE A 124 2.67 -2.30 -10.25
N PRO A 125 2.53 -1.07 -10.78
CA PRO A 125 2.12 -0.86 -12.16
C PRO A 125 3.01 -1.63 -13.13
N PHE A 126 2.39 -2.30 -14.11
CA PHE A 126 3.06 -3.03 -15.19
C PHE A 126 3.90 -4.25 -14.78
N MET A 127 4.06 -4.53 -13.47
CA MET A 127 4.82 -5.69 -12.98
C MET A 127 3.94 -6.66 -12.19
N LEU A 128 3.35 -6.20 -11.07
CA LEU A 128 2.75 -7.06 -10.05
C LEU A 128 1.38 -6.58 -9.63
#